data_AF-A0A1S3IWX7-F1
#
_entry.id   AF-A0A1S3IWX7-F1
#
_cell.length_a   1.000
_cell.length_b   1.000
_cell.length_c   1.000
_cell.angle_alpha   90.00
_cell.angle_beta   90.00
_cell.angle_gamma   90.00
#
_symmetry.space_group_name_H-M   'P 1'
#
loop_
_entity.id
_entity.type
_entity.pdbx_description
1 polymer ?
#
loop_
_entity_poly.entity_id
_entity_poly.type
_entity_poly.pdbx_seq_one_letter_code
_entity_poly.pdbx_strand_id
1 'polypeptide(L)'
;MVKRKHADRSSGGAVDSKSTPKDEVLPAVRTSDEPAPKKQKWTNKQRVLIFSSRGVSYRARHLMTDLRTLMPHSKAETKMDRKDSLFVVNEIAEMKNCNRCIYFEMKKKQDLYMWVSGVPKGPSVKFLIENVHTMLELKMTGNCLKSSRPLLSFDT
;
A
#
# COMPACT_ATOMS: atom_id res chain seq x y z
N MET A 1 -50.81 -11.64 49.56
CA MET A 1 -50.13 -10.35 49.38
C MET A 1 -49.09 -10.51 48.26
N VAL A 2 -49.49 -10.19 47.03
CA VAL A 2 -48.68 -10.33 45.81
C VAL A 2 -48.37 -8.92 45.33
N LYS A 3 -47.09 -8.54 45.21
CA LYS A 3 -46.70 -7.24 44.65
C LYS A 3 -45.96 -7.40 43.33
N ARG A 4 -46.45 -6.61 42.39
CA ARG A 4 -46.31 -6.65 40.94
C ARG A 4 -44.96 -6.11 40.47
N LYS A 5 -44.57 -6.59 39.30
CA LYS A 5 -43.43 -6.20 38.46
C LYS A 5 -43.93 -5.22 37.39
N HIS A 6 -43.18 -4.14 37.10
CA HIS A 6 -43.05 -3.40 35.82
C HIS A 6 -42.26 -2.10 36.12
N ALA A 7 -41.04 -1.91 35.61
CA ALA A 7 -40.60 -1.54 34.26
C ALA A 7 -40.64 -0.01 34.01
N ASP A 8 -39.45 0.60 33.84
CA ASP A 8 -39.21 1.74 32.92
C ASP A 8 -37.69 1.93 32.77
N ARG A 9 -37.11 1.64 31.59
CA ARG A 9 -36.80 2.55 30.47
C ARG A 9 -35.84 3.68 30.84
N SER A 10 -34.62 3.48 30.34
CA SER A 10 -33.49 4.38 30.26
C SER A 10 -33.75 5.62 29.41
N SER A 11 -33.32 6.79 29.89
CA SER A 11 -33.07 7.99 29.10
C SER A 11 -31.69 8.56 29.41
N GLY A 12 -30.80 8.48 28.40
CA GLY A 12 -29.87 9.51 27.94
C GLY A 12 -28.88 10.19 28.90
N GLY A 13 -27.59 10.09 28.56
CA GLY A 13 -26.57 11.07 28.96
C GLY A 13 -25.14 10.54 28.90
N ALA A 14 -24.44 10.78 27.78
CA ALA A 14 -22.99 10.67 27.66
C ALA A 14 -22.29 11.72 28.56
N VAL A 15 -21.00 11.71 28.93
CA VAL A 15 -19.74 11.27 28.32
C VAL A 15 -18.68 11.20 29.46
N ASP A 16 -17.65 10.35 29.30
CA ASP A 16 -16.29 10.41 29.85
C ASP A 16 -16.04 10.58 31.36
N SER A 17 -15.34 9.59 31.95
CA SER A 17 -13.88 9.69 32.13
C SER A 17 -13.34 8.66 33.14
N LYS A 18 -12.09 8.23 32.87
CA LYS A 18 -11.11 7.62 33.78
C LYS A 18 -11.16 6.11 34.03
N SER A 19 -10.25 5.47 33.30
CA SER A 19 -9.44 4.30 33.68
C SER A 19 -9.24 4.13 35.20
N THR A 20 -9.60 2.96 35.70
CA THR A 20 -8.99 2.34 36.89
C THR A 20 -8.58 0.92 36.49
N PRO A 21 -7.30 0.53 36.65
CA PRO A 21 -6.89 -0.85 36.43
C PRO A 21 -7.49 -1.67 37.58
N LYS A 22 -8.46 -2.54 37.26
CA LYS A 22 -8.84 -3.59 38.20
C LYS A 22 -7.76 -4.65 38.09
N ASP A 23 -7.01 -4.83 39.17
CA ASP A 23 -6.12 -5.97 39.37
C ASP A 23 -6.97 -7.25 39.41
N GLU A 24 -7.30 -7.77 38.23
CA GLU A 24 -7.82 -9.12 38.09
C GLU A 24 -6.65 -10.08 38.30
N VAL A 25 -6.62 -10.72 39.47
CA VAL A 25 -5.68 -11.80 39.78
C VAL A 25 -5.91 -12.92 38.77
N LEU A 26 -4.97 -13.02 37.82
CA LEU A 26 -4.96 -14.08 36.82
C LEU A 26 -4.77 -15.43 37.52
N PRO A 27 -5.48 -16.50 37.11
CA PRO A 27 -5.31 -17.82 37.69
C PRO A 27 -3.86 -18.33 37.50
N ALA A 28 -3.33 -18.97 38.54
CA ALA A 28 -1.94 -19.45 38.59
C ALA A 28 -1.62 -20.58 37.59
N VAL A 29 -2.64 -21.27 37.07
CA VAL A 29 -2.50 -22.27 36.02
C VAL A 29 -3.37 -21.84 34.85
N ARG A 30 -2.72 -21.34 33.79
CA ARG A 30 -3.33 -21.21 32.47
C ARG A 30 -3.28 -22.57 31.81
N THR A 31 -4.42 -23.25 31.66
CA THR A 31 -4.53 -24.37 30.73
C THR A 31 -4.39 -23.83 29.31
N SER A 32 -3.24 -24.08 28.70
CA SER A 32 -2.81 -23.59 27.37
C SER A 32 -3.59 -24.19 26.19
N ASP A 33 -4.63 -24.99 26.44
CA ASP A 33 -5.39 -25.74 25.41
C ASP A 33 -6.42 -24.90 24.65
N GLU A 34 -6.53 -23.60 24.93
CA GLU A 34 -7.32 -22.71 24.08
C GLU A 34 -6.55 -22.43 22.78
N PRO A 35 -7.09 -22.84 21.61
CA PRO A 35 -6.43 -22.57 20.34
C PRO A 35 -6.34 -21.04 20.16
N ALA A 36 -5.10 -20.55 20.10
CA ALA A 36 -4.82 -19.13 19.93
C ALA A 36 -5.70 -18.55 18.80
N PRO A 37 -6.35 -17.39 19.00
CA PRO A 37 -7.24 -16.81 18.01
C PRO A 37 -6.47 -16.66 16.69
N LYS A 38 -6.92 -17.40 15.67
CA LYS A 38 -6.28 -17.41 14.34
C LYS A 38 -6.32 -15.97 13.82
N LYS A 39 -5.17 -15.30 13.82
CA LYS A 39 -5.03 -13.95 13.23
C LYS A 39 -5.65 -13.97 11.84
N GLN A 40 -6.60 -13.06 11.61
CA GLN A 40 -7.32 -12.96 10.34
C GLN A 40 -6.29 -12.85 9.21
N LYS A 41 -6.32 -13.81 8.28
CA LYS A 41 -5.34 -13.85 7.17
C LYS A 41 -5.53 -12.61 6.31
N TRP A 42 -4.45 -11.84 6.12
CA TRP A 42 -4.45 -10.67 5.25
C TRP A 42 -4.79 -11.04 3.81
N THR A 43 -5.94 -10.58 3.32
CA THR A 43 -6.47 -10.93 2.00
C THR A 43 -5.74 -10.22 0.86
N ASN A 44 -5.30 -8.98 1.04
CA ASN A 44 -4.79 -8.15 -0.06
C ASN A 44 -3.25 -8.20 -0.19
N LYS A 45 -2.73 -9.35 -0.61
CA LYS A 45 -1.28 -9.50 -0.88
C LYS A 45 -0.95 -9.03 -2.29
N GLN A 46 -0.49 -7.79 -2.41
CA GLN A 46 0.02 -7.26 -3.68
C GLN A 46 1.54 -7.27 -3.71
N ARG A 47 2.10 -7.48 -4.90
CA ARG A 47 3.51 -7.30 -5.21
C ARG A 47 3.61 -6.50 -6.49
N VAL A 48 4.26 -5.36 -6.43
CA VAL A 48 4.33 -4.41 -7.55
C VAL A 48 5.76 -4.42 -8.09
N LEU A 49 5.92 -4.72 -9.37
CA LEU A 49 7.19 -4.57 -10.07
C LEU A 49 7.36 -3.13 -10.52
N ILE A 50 8.49 -2.48 -10.21
CA ILE A 50 8.78 -1.11 -10.64
C ILE A 50 10.12 -1.06 -11.36
N PHE A 51 10.08 -0.73 -12.65
CA PHE A 51 11.28 -0.58 -13.47
C PHE A 51 11.05 0.42 -14.60
N SER A 52 12.13 0.71 -15.34
CA SER A 52 12.15 1.75 -16.37
C SER A 52 12.82 1.26 -17.66
N SER A 53 12.50 1.87 -18.78
CA SER A 53 13.23 1.74 -20.04
C SER A 53 14.65 2.30 -19.92
N ARG A 54 15.55 1.89 -20.81
CA ARG A 54 16.86 2.55 -20.92
C ARG A 54 16.71 4.01 -21.36
N GLY A 55 17.62 4.85 -20.87
CA GLY A 55 17.67 6.29 -21.19
C GLY A 55 16.57 7.15 -20.55
N VAL A 56 16.07 6.77 -19.36
CA VAL A 56 15.25 7.66 -18.51
C VAL A 56 16.03 8.90 -18.05
N SER A 57 15.32 10.02 -17.93
CA SER A 57 15.85 11.29 -17.43
C SER A 57 16.25 11.20 -15.95
N TYR A 58 16.99 12.20 -15.46
CA TYR A 58 17.36 12.30 -14.05
C TYR A 58 16.12 12.38 -13.15
N ARG A 59 15.15 13.24 -13.48
CA ARG A 59 13.91 13.41 -12.71
C ARG A 59 13.11 12.11 -12.62
N ALA A 60 12.96 11.38 -13.74
CA ALA A 60 12.24 10.11 -13.75
C ALA A 60 12.90 9.04 -12.86
N ARG A 61 14.24 9.05 -12.73
CA ARG A 61 14.96 8.12 -11.83
C ARG A 61 14.68 8.41 -10.36
N HIS A 62 14.58 9.68 -10.00
CA HIS A 62 14.21 10.09 -8.64
C HIS A 62 12.76 9.78 -8.35
N LEU A 63 11.84 10.10 -9.25
CA LEU A 63 10.43 9.72 -9.13
C LEU A 63 10.27 8.20 -8.92
N MET A 64 11.00 7.38 -9.68
CA MET A 64 10.98 5.92 -9.51
C MET A 64 11.51 5.50 -8.13
N THR A 65 12.52 6.20 -7.60
CA THR A 65 13.08 5.93 -6.27
C THR A 65 12.09 6.33 -5.18
N ASP A 66 11.44 7.47 -5.33
CA ASP A 66 10.41 7.99 -4.42
C ASP A 66 9.19 7.04 -4.35
N LEU A 67 8.78 6.46 -5.48
CA LEU A 67 7.70 5.46 -5.49
C LEU A 67 8.11 4.14 -4.81
N ARG A 68 9.38 3.74 -4.93
CA ARG A 68 9.91 2.55 -4.26
C ARG A 68 10.01 2.75 -2.75
N THR A 69 10.35 3.95 -2.27
CA THR A 69 10.41 4.25 -0.84
C THR A 69 9.01 4.35 -0.21
N LEU A 70 8.02 4.84 -0.98
CA LEU A 70 6.64 4.94 -0.53
C LEU A 70 5.95 3.56 -0.46
N MET A 71 6.21 2.67 -1.41
CA MET A 71 5.54 1.36 -1.49
C MET A 71 6.41 0.21 -0.93
N PRO A 72 6.06 -0.38 0.24
CA PRO A 72 6.85 -1.48 0.83
C PRO A 72 6.84 -2.78 0.04
N HIS A 73 5.81 -2.97 -0.78
CA HIS A 73 5.58 -4.17 -1.57
C HIS A 73 6.11 -4.02 -3.01
N SER A 74 6.95 -3.01 -3.24
CA SER A 74 7.62 -2.78 -4.52
C SER A 74 8.87 -3.66 -4.66
N LYS A 75 9.09 -4.17 -5.87
CA LYS A 75 10.33 -4.83 -6.27
C LYS A 75 10.98 -4.06 -7.40
N ALA A 76 12.28 -3.83 -7.28
CA ALA A 76 13.09 -3.20 -8.32
C ALA A 76 13.60 -4.24 -9.31
N GLU A 77 13.53 -3.92 -10.60
CA GLU A 77 14.18 -4.70 -11.65
C GLU A 77 15.23 -3.86 -12.39
N THR A 78 16.09 -4.54 -13.14
CA THR A 78 17.02 -3.94 -14.09
C THR A 78 16.25 -3.20 -15.21
N LYS A 79 16.94 -2.27 -15.87
CA LYS A 79 16.32 -1.47 -16.93
C LYS A 79 16.20 -2.28 -18.22
N MET A 80 15.00 -2.31 -18.77
CA MET A 80 14.68 -2.94 -20.05
C MET A 80 15.20 -2.11 -21.23
N ASP A 81 15.63 -2.75 -22.31
CA ASP A 81 16.03 -2.02 -23.51
C ASP A 81 14.80 -1.45 -24.25
N ARG A 82 15.00 -0.42 -25.07
CA ARG A 82 13.92 0.23 -25.83
C ARG A 82 13.44 -0.60 -27.02
N LYS A 83 14.26 -1.54 -27.47
CA LYS A 83 13.96 -2.43 -28.60
C LYS A 83 13.16 -3.65 -28.19
N ASP A 84 13.14 -3.96 -26.89
CA ASP A 84 12.48 -5.13 -26.36
C ASP A 84 10.95 -4.96 -26.42
N SER A 85 10.25 -6.05 -26.73
CA SER A 85 8.79 -6.04 -26.80
C SER A 85 8.18 -5.95 -25.40
N LEU A 86 7.02 -5.30 -25.28
CA LEU A 86 6.30 -5.19 -24.00
C LEU A 86 5.86 -6.55 -23.43
N PHE A 87 5.88 -7.61 -24.23
CA PHE A 87 5.57 -8.97 -23.78
C PHE A 87 6.59 -9.51 -22.77
N VAL A 88 7.86 -9.13 -22.89
CA VAL A 88 8.93 -9.53 -21.97
C VAL A 88 8.64 -9.03 -20.54
N VAL A 89 7.87 -7.95 -20.39
CA VAL A 89 7.45 -7.44 -19.07
C VAL A 89 6.62 -8.47 -18.30
N ASN A 90 5.77 -9.24 -19.00
CA ASN A 90 4.96 -10.28 -18.37
C ASN A 90 5.84 -11.42 -17.84
N GLU A 91 6.85 -11.83 -18.61
CA GLU A 91 7.81 -12.88 -18.23
C GLU A 91 8.61 -12.44 -16.99
N ILE A 92 9.13 -11.20 -17.00
CA ILE A 92 9.86 -10.65 -15.86
C ILE A 92 8.98 -10.61 -14.60
N ALA A 93 7.72 -10.18 -14.75
CA ALA A 93 6.78 -10.11 -13.64
C ALA A 93 6.41 -11.51 -13.10
N GLU A 94 6.34 -12.53 -13.96
CA GLU A 94 6.17 -13.93 -13.56
C GLU A 94 7.40 -14.46 -12.82
N MET A 95 8.62 -14.25 -13.34
CA MET A 95 9.87 -14.63 -12.69
C MET A 95 10.02 -14.02 -11.29
N LYS A 96 9.59 -12.77 -11.11
CA LYS A 96 9.64 -12.06 -9.81
C LYS A 96 8.38 -12.27 -8.95
N ASN A 97 7.41 -13.02 -9.46
CA ASN A 97 6.14 -13.33 -8.81
C ASN A 97 5.39 -12.06 -8.36
N CYS A 98 5.27 -11.10 -9.27
CA CYS A 98 4.59 -9.82 -9.09
C CYS A 98 3.19 -9.85 -9.71
N ASN A 99 2.21 -9.30 -9.00
CA ASN A 99 0.80 -9.29 -9.45
C ASN A 99 0.49 -8.03 -10.28
N ARG A 100 1.23 -6.95 -10.03
CA ARG A 100 1.08 -5.64 -10.68
C ARG A 100 2.42 -5.16 -11.17
N CYS A 101 2.39 -4.35 -12.22
CA CYS A 101 3.59 -3.80 -12.84
C CYS A 101 3.41 -2.29 -13.07
N ILE A 102 4.46 -1.52 -12.75
CA ILE A 102 4.64 -0.12 -13.09
C ILE A 102 5.90 -0.01 -13.93
N TYR A 103 5.74 0.40 -15.18
CA TYR A 103 6.83 0.54 -16.14
C TYR A 103 6.93 1.99 -16.63
N PHE A 104 8.11 2.58 -16.47
CA PHE A 104 8.41 3.92 -16.98
C PHE A 104 9.03 3.85 -18.38
N GLU A 105 8.32 4.37 -19.36
CA GLU A 105 8.79 4.49 -20.74
C GLU A 105 9.18 5.94 -21.03
N MET A 106 10.42 6.18 -21.44
CA MET A 106 10.89 7.52 -21.83
C MET A 106 11.02 7.62 -23.34
N LYS A 107 10.23 8.50 -23.98
CA LYS A 107 10.33 8.80 -25.41
C LYS A 107 11.09 10.11 -25.64
N LYS A 108 11.99 10.10 -26.63
CA LYS A 108 12.82 11.25 -27.04
C LYS A 108 13.56 11.98 -25.89
N LYS A 109 13.72 11.34 -24.72
CA LYS A 109 14.26 11.93 -23.47
C LYS A 109 13.47 13.17 -22.97
N GLN A 110 12.27 13.40 -23.48
CA GLN A 110 11.42 14.53 -23.11
C GLN A 110 10.13 14.03 -22.47
N ASP A 111 9.44 13.09 -23.14
CA ASP A 111 8.13 12.63 -22.71
C ASP A 111 8.26 11.39 -21.82
N LEU A 112 7.73 11.48 -20.60
CA LEU A 112 7.65 10.38 -19.67
C LEU A 112 6.26 9.75 -19.72
N TYR A 113 6.21 8.48 -20.09
CA TYR A 113 5.01 7.67 -20.01
C TYR A 113 5.15 6.66 -18.86
N MET A 114 4.05 6.39 -18.17
CA MET A 114 3.97 5.36 -17.16
C MET A 114 2.87 4.37 -17.51
N TRP A 115 3.26 3.11 -17.58
CA TRP A 115 2.38 1.99 -17.77
C TRP A 115 2.07 1.38 -16.42
N VAL A 116 0.80 1.25 -16.09
CA VAL A 116 0.32 0.52 -14.90
C VAL A 116 -0.50 -0.65 -15.40
N SER A 117 -0.09 -1.87 -15.03
CA SER A 117 -0.71 -3.09 -15.53
C SER A 117 -0.95 -4.13 -14.44
N GLY A 118 -2.05 -4.86 -14.58
CA GLY A 118 -2.28 -6.14 -13.91
C GLY A 118 -1.69 -7.29 -14.71
N VAL A 119 -0.67 -7.95 -14.17
CA VAL A 119 -0.03 -9.09 -14.85
C VAL A 119 -0.70 -10.40 -14.38
N PRO A 120 -0.92 -11.40 -15.26
CA PRO A 120 -0.66 -11.45 -16.70
C PRO A 120 -1.86 -11.11 -17.59
N LYS A 121 -3.08 -11.06 -17.04
CA LYS A 121 -4.34 -10.94 -17.81
C LYS A 121 -4.82 -9.50 -18.07
N GLY A 122 -4.13 -8.47 -17.57
CA GLY A 122 -4.58 -7.08 -17.64
C GLY A 122 -5.50 -6.68 -16.47
N PRO A 123 -5.98 -5.43 -16.38
CA PRO A 123 -5.92 -4.34 -17.37
C PRO A 123 -4.58 -3.62 -17.44
N SER A 124 -4.33 -2.89 -18.53
CA SER A 124 -3.15 -2.04 -18.71
C SER A 124 -3.58 -0.62 -19.05
N VAL A 125 -3.02 0.36 -18.35
CA VAL A 125 -3.28 1.78 -18.58
C VAL A 125 -1.97 2.50 -18.84
N LYS A 126 -1.97 3.37 -19.84
CA LYS A 126 -0.83 4.22 -20.19
C LYS A 126 -1.14 5.66 -19.79
N PHE A 127 -0.32 6.21 -18.92
CA PHE A 127 -0.39 7.60 -18.50
C PHE A 127 0.74 8.40 -19.15
N LEU A 128 0.41 9.58 -19.63
CA LEU A 128 1.40 10.62 -19.91
C LEU A 128 1.64 11.37 -18.59
N ILE A 129 2.88 11.40 -18.10
CA ILE A 129 3.23 12.09 -16.86
C ILE A 129 3.84 13.44 -17.22
N GLU A 130 3.18 14.51 -16.77
CA GLU A 130 3.63 15.89 -16.88
C GLU A 130 3.86 16.48 -15.48
N ASN A 131 4.56 17.62 -15.41
CA ASN A 131 4.81 18.39 -14.17
C ASN A 131 5.34 17.54 -12.99
N VAL A 132 6.36 16.72 -13.26
CA VAL A 132 7.01 15.92 -12.22
C VAL A 132 7.86 16.81 -11.33
N HIS A 133 7.54 16.81 -10.03
CA HIS A 133 8.37 17.39 -8.98
C HIS A 133 8.77 16.29 -7.98
N THR A 134 10.07 16.15 -7.75
CA THR A 134 10.60 15.08 -6.90
C THR A 134 10.60 15.48 -5.43
N MET A 135 10.66 14.50 -4.51
CA MET A 135 10.69 14.77 -3.07
C MET A 135 11.88 15.64 -2.64
N LEU A 136 12.99 15.59 -3.38
CA LEU A 136 14.17 16.43 -3.14
C LEU A 136 14.01 17.88 -3.60
N GLU A 137 13.16 18.12 -4.60
CA GLU A 137 12.92 19.47 -5.15
C GLU A 137 11.85 20.22 -4.32
N LEU A 138 10.87 19.50 -3.78
CA LEU A 138 9.88 20.08 -2.88
C LEU A 138 10.53 20.39 -1.53
N LYS A 139 10.61 21.68 -1.18
CA LYS A 139 10.99 22.17 0.16
C LYS A 139 9.89 21.93 1.21
N MET A 140 9.23 20.78 1.15
CA MET A 140 8.22 20.41 2.12
C MET A 140 8.92 19.91 3.39
N THR A 141 8.54 20.47 4.54
CA THR A 141 9.06 20.06 5.85
C THR A 141 8.43 18.77 6.38
N GLY A 142 7.50 18.18 5.62
CA GLY A 142 6.78 16.96 5.99
C GLY A 142 7.62 15.71 5.76
N ASN A 143 7.92 14.99 6.83
CA ASN A 143 8.52 13.65 6.78
C ASN A 143 7.44 12.59 7.03
N CYS A 144 7.45 11.52 6.24
CA CYS A 144 6.56 10.37 6.44
C CYS A 144 7.37 9.12 6.78
N LEU A 145 6.79 8.23 7.59
CA LEU A 145 7.41 6.94 7.84
C LEU A 145 7.54 6.17 6.53
N LYS A 146 8.79 5.80 6.18
CA LYS A 146 9.08 4.95 5.04
C LYS A 146 8.27 3.66 5.16
N SER A 147 7.70 3.19 4.06
CA SER A 147 6.91 1.95 4.04
C SER A 147 5.66 1.95 4.93
N SER A 148 5.19 3.12 5.36
CA SER A 148 3.92 3.24 6.07
C SER A 148 2.73 2.85 5.19
N ARG A 149 1.55 2.71 5.80
CA ARG A 149 0.31 2.39 5.08
C ARG A 149 -0.38 3.70 4.70
N PRO A 150 -0.27 4.17 3.45
CA PRO A 150 -0.87 5.44 3.06
C PRO A 150 -2.39 5.34 3.06
N LEU A 151 -3.05 6.47 3.35
CA LEU A 151 -4.46 6.66 3.07
C LEU A 151 -4.61 7.11 1.61
N LEU A 152 -5.56 6.53 0.89
CA LEU A 152 -5.88 6.92 -0.48
C LEU A 152 -7.18 7.72 -0.45
N SER A 153 -7.08 8.99 -0.82
CA SER A 153 -8.24 9.87 -1.04
C SER A 153 -8.46 9.96 -2.54
N PHE A 154 -9.68 9.65 -2.98
CA PHE A 154 -10.10 9.80 -4.37
C PHE A 154 -11.06 10.98 -4.43
N ASP A 155 -10.71 11.98 -5.23
CA ASP A 155 -11.61 13.06 -5.62
C ASP A 155 -12.15 12.77 -7.02
N THR A 156 -13.31 13.34 -7.34
CA THR A 156 -14.04 13.08 -8.60
C THR A 156 -13.59 13.92 -9.77
#